data_AF-A0A146K6W5-F1
#
_entry.id   AF-A0A146K6W5-F1
#
_cell.length_a   1.000
_cell.length_b   1.000
_cell.length_c   1.000
_cell.angle_alpha   90.00
_cell.angle_beta   90.00
_cell.angle_gamma   90.00
#
_symmetry.space_group_name_H-M   'P 1'
#
loop_
_entity.id
_entity.type
_entity.pdbx_description
1 polymer ?
#
loop_
_entity_poly.entity_id
_entity_poly.type
_entity_poly.pdbx_seq_one_letter_code
_entity_poly.pdbx_strand_id
1 'polypeptide(L)'
;QTQEFFKSHKLHREQIAKAKDFQVVNKCLVINCKSFQHNFHVNKDFHLVFAPSLDLVKFEQFKDSSVTEVFMPNVKSVDFSAFNNAKLISLHFPLLTTINASAFAFNNFTQICFDNLIQMQGESQFKQCQNLARFTAKKLNCVNSQCFSKCFKLKIVLTPKAVISSNAFQFSANLEILSAQKIDFSCTCKKCFNCKGKFEQTLLRGEKFLIRENHNYKQNKNQQLNLLKYKKQKQIRKKLCSRVFMSWGKVKN
;
A
#
# COMPACT_ATOMS: atom_id res chain seq x y z
N GLN A 1 -2.62 -6.06 -12.44
CA GLN A 1 -3.23 -6.07 -11.10
C GLN A 1 -4.45 -6.98 -11.01
N THR A 2 -5.63 -6.70 -11.58
CA THR A 2 -6.75 -7.69 -11.52
C THR A 2 -6.39 -9.06 -12.11
N GLN A 3 -5.76 -9.07 -13.29
CA GLN A 3 -5.29 -10.33 -13.90
C GLN A 3 -4.19 -11.02 -13.08
N GLU A 4 -3.36 -10.26 -12.37
CA GLU A 4 -2.30 -10.83 -11.52
C GLU A 4 -2.90 -11.47 -10.27
N PHE A 5 -3.84 -10.77 -9.62
CA PHE A 5 -4.61 -11.30 -8.48
C PHE A 5 -5.33 -12.59 -8.84
N PHE A 6 -5.94 -12.66 -10.03
CA PHE A 6 -6.60 -13.88 -10.50
C PHE A 6 -5.59 -15.02 -10.76
N LYS A 7 -4.47 -14.72 -11.41
CA LYS A 7 -3.41 -15.71 -11.68
C LYS A 7 -2.80 -16.26 -10.39
N SER A 8 -2.49 -15.41 -9.41
CA SER A 8 -1.86 -15.83 -8.15
C SER A 8 -2.77 -16.72 -7.29
N HIS A 9 -4.09 -16.60 -7.45
CA HIS A 9 -5.08 -17.32 -6.65
C HIS A 9 -5.88 -18.38 -7.43
N LYS A 10 -5.46 -18.71 -8.67
CA LYS A 10 -6.17 -19.68 -9.53
C LYS A 10 -7.67 -19.34 -9.69
N LEU A 11 -7.98 -18.05 -9.84
CA LEU A 11 -9.33 -17.58 -10.12
C LEU A 11 -9.50 -17.41 -11.64
N HIS A 12 -10.56 -17.98 -12.19
CA HIS A 12 -10.89 -17.83 -13.60
C HIS A 12 -11.84 -16.65 -13.81
N ARG A 13 -11.51 -15.76 -14.76
CA ARG A 13 -12.29 -14.54 -15.03
C ARG A 13 -13.77 -14.82 -15.31
N GLU A 14 -14.04 -15.90 -16.04
CA GLU A 14 -15.40 -16.32 -16.39
C GLU A 14 -16.22 -16.75 -15.17
N GLN A 15 -15.60 -17.44 -14.20
CA GLN A 15 -16.25 -17.86 -12.97
C GLN A 15 -16.59 -16.65 -12.09
N ILE A 16 -15.64 -15.72 -11.94
CA ILE A 16 -15.85 -14.49 -11.17
C ILE A 16 -16.89 -13.59 -11.83
N ALA A 17 -16.91 -13.48 -13.16
CA ALA A 17 -17.88 -12.66 -13.89
C ALA A 17 -19.32 -13.16 -13.76
N LYS A 18 -19.51 -14.47 -13.56
CA LYS A 18 -20.82 -15.10 -13.35
C LYS A 18 -21.22 -15.22 -11.88
N ALA A 19 -20.30 -14.94 -10.95
CA ALA A 19 -20.55 -15.09 -9.53
C ALA A 19 -21.55 -14.03 -9.04
N LYS A 20 -22.53 -14.48 -8.25
CA LYS A 20 -23.46 -13.59 -7.56
C LYS A 20 -22.74 -12.86 -6.42
N ASP A 21 -23.30 -11.73 -5.98
CA ASP A 21 -22.83 -11.08 -4.76
C ASP A 21 -22.81 -12.06 -3.59
N PHE A 22 -21.73 -12.02 -2.82
CA PHE A 22 -21.46 -12.86 -1.66
C PHE A 22 -21.23 -14.35 -1.95
N GLN A 23 -21.11 -14.72 -3.23
CA GLN A 23 -20.71 -16.08 -3.60
C GLN A 23 -19.22 -16.30 -3.35
N VAL A 24 -18.89 -17.46 -2.77
CA VAL A 24 -17.50 -17.91 -2.62
C VAL A 24 -17.09 -18.76 -3.83
N VAL A 25 -16.03 -18.36 -4.53
CA VAL A 25 -15.43 -19.09 -5.64
C VAL A 25 -13.97 -19.35 -5.29
N ASN A 26 -13.55 -20.62 -5.21
CA ASN A 26 -12.17 -21.01 -4.85
C ASN A 26 -11.63 -20.26 -3.61
N LYS A 27 -12.40 -20.26 -2.51
CA LYS A 27 -12.06 -19.56 -1.25
C LYS A 27 -11.96 -18.03 -1.37
N CYS A 28 -12.48 -17.45 -2.46
CA CYS A 28 -12.62 -16.01 -2.67
C CYS A 28 -14.08 -15.59 -2.61
N LEU A 29 -14.41 -14.71 -1.66
CA LEU A 29 -15.69 -14.02 -1.61
C LEU A 29 -15.76 -12.97 -2.73
N VAL A 30 -16.78 -13.05 -3.57
CA VAL A 30 -17.02 -12.08 -4.65
C VAL A 30 -18.08 -11.07 -4.21
N ILE A 31 -17.76 -9.77 -4.33
CA ILE A 31 -18.67 -8.67 -4.00
C ILE A 31 -18.64 -7.64 -5.13
N ASN A 32 -19.67 -7.61 -5.95
CA ASN A 32 -19.82 -6.71 -7.08
C ASN A 32 -20.67 -5.47 -6.75
N CYS A 33 -21.48 -5.52 -5.69
CA CYS A 33 -22.24 -4.37 -5.22
C CYS A 33 -21.33 -3.25 -4.68
N LYS A 34 -21.78 -2.00 -4.83
CA LYS A 34 -21.04 -0.81 -4.36
C LYS A 34 -21.11 -0.61 -2.86
N SER A 35 -22.14 -1.12 -2.20
CA SER A 35 -22.30 -1.03 -0.75
C SER A 35 -23.24 -2.12 -0.25
N PHE A 36 -23.01 -2.57 0.98
CA PHE A 36 -23.85 -3.54 1.70
C PHE A 36 -23.68 -3.31 3.21
N GLN A 37 -24.49 -3.97 4.04
CA GLN A 37 -24.46 -3.83 5.51
C GLN A 37 -24.00 -5.10 6.24
N HIS A 38 -23.88 -6.21 5.53
CA HIS A 38 -23.47 -7.49 6.12
C HIS A 38 -22.01 -7.44 6.63
N ASN A 39 -21.76 -8.02 7.80
CA ASN A 39 -20.44 -8.18 8.38
C ASN A 39 -19.98 -9.63 8.29
N PHE A 40 -18.69 -9.83 8.03
CA PHE A 40 -18.06 -11.15 7.86
C PHE A 40 -17.17 -11.50 9.05
N HIS A 41 -17.76 -11.60 10.25
CA HIS A 41 -17.04 -12.04 11.45
C HIS A 41 -16.82 -13.55 11.42
N VAL A 42 -15.63 -14.01 11.88
CA VAL A 42 -15.35 -15.43 12.15
C VAL A 42 -15.80 -16.38 11.01
N ASN A 43 -15.32 -16.12 9.79
CA ASN A 43 -15.62 -16.96 8.62
C ASN A 43 -14.44 -17.92 8.32
N LYS A 44 -14.73 -19.19 7.96
CA LYS A 44 -13.74 -20.21 7.54
C LYS A 44 -13.87 -20.64 6.08
N ASP A 45 -14.89 -20.16 5.38
CA ASP A 45 -15.22 -20.55 4.01
C ASP A 45 -14.38 -19.84 2.96
N PHE A 46 -13.90 -18.63 3.27
CA PHE A 46 -13.03 -17.84 2.40
C PHE A 46 -11.91 -17.14 3.19
N HIS A 47 -10.82 -16.85 2.49
CA HIS A 47 -9.72 -16.03 3.00
C HIS A 47 -9.29 -14.94 2.02
N LEU A 48 -9.91 -14.91 0.83
CA LEU A 48 -9.73 -13.86 -0.18
C LEU A 48 -11.03 -13.09 -0.35
N VAL A 49 -10.94 -11.79 -0.62
CA VAL A 49 -12.10 -10.97 -1.01
C VAL A 49 -11.79 -10.22 -2.29
N PHE A 50 -12.64 -10.39 -3.29
CA PHE A 50 -12.63 -9.63 -4.53
C PHE A 50 -13.84 -8.70 -4.55
N ALA A 51 -13.61 -7.40 -4.30
CA ALA A 51 -14.66 -6.39 -4.27
C ALA A 51 -14.32 -5.17 -5.14
N PRO A 52 -14.38 -5.29 -6.48
CA PRO A 52 -13.89 -4.25 -7.40
C PRO A 52 -14.73 -2.97 -7.37
N SER A 53 -16.00 -3.04 -6.98
CA SER A 53 -16.93 -1.90 -7.02
C SER A 53 -17.08 -1.17 -5.69
N LEU A 54 -16.57 -1.75 -4.59
CA LEU A 54 -16.73 -1.22 -3.25
C LEU A 54 -15.90 0.07 -3.09
N ASP A 55 -16.51 1.13 -2.60
CA ASP A 55 -15.86 2.43 -2.37
C ASP A 55 -15.59 2.74 -0.89
N LEU A 56 -16.29 2.06 0.01
CA LEU A 56 -16.18 2.17 1.46
C LEU A 56 -16.25 0.78 2.11
N VAL A 57 -15.28 0.49 2.97
CA VAL A 57 -15.39 -0.65 3.91
C VAL A 57 -15.92 -0.12 5.24
N LYS A 58 -17.09 -0.62 5.66
CA LYS A 58 -17.86 -0.08 6.77
C LYS A 58 -17.38 -0.56 8.14
N PHE A 59 -17.97 0.04 9.18
CA PHE A 59 -17.78 -0.32 10.59
C PHE A 59 -17.72 -1.83 10.80
N GLU A 60 -16.58 -2.32 11.30
CA GLU A 60 -16.34 -3.73 11.67
C GLU A 60 -16.62 -4.79 10.59
N GLN A 61 -16.73 -4.40 9.32
CA GLN A 61 -17.24 -5.26 8.25
C GLN A 61 -16.50 -6.59 8.05
N PHE A 62 -15.20 -6.63 8.35
CA PHE A 62 -14.35 -7.81 8.31
C PHE A 62 -13.56 -8.01 9.62
N LYS A 63 -14.06 -7.44 10.72
CA LYS A 63 -13.44 -7.60 12.04
C LYS A 63 -13.45 -9.07 12.47
N ASP A 64 -12.35 -9.53 13.05
CA ASP A 64 -12.16 -10.92 13.52
C ASP A 64 -12.41 -11.99 12.44
N SER A 65 -12.26 -11.61 11.16
CA SER A 65 -12.37 -12.53 10.02
C SER A 65 -11.08 -13.33 9.79
N SER A 66 -11.12 -14.29 8.87
CA SER A 66 -9.94 -15.05 8.42
C SER A 66 -9.38 -14.53 7.08
N VAL A 67 -9.66 -13.27 6.73
CA VAL A 67 -9.30 -12.68 5.43
C VAL A 67 -7.81 -12.33 5.38
N THR A 68 -7.07 -13.05 4.56
CA THR A 68 -5.63 -12.83 4.36
C THR A 68 -5.32 -11.81 3.27
N GLU A 69 -6.19 -11.69 2.26
CA GLU A 69 -5.98 -10.78 1.15
C GLU A 69 -7.28 -10.19 0.59
N VAL A 70 -7.20 -8.91 0.22
CA VAL A 70 -8.33 -8.16 -0.35
C VAL A 70 -7.92 -7.42 -1.62
N PHE A 71 -8.74 -7.56 -2.66
CA PHE A 71 -8.64 -6.80 -3.90
C PHE A 71 -9.84 -5.85 -4.01
N MET A 72 -9.67 -4.59 -3.63
CA MET A 72 -10.75 -3.59 -3.64
C MET A 72 -10.24 -2.24 -4.22
N PRO A 73 -9.97 -2.19 -5.54
CA PRO A 73 -9.28 -1.07 -6.19
C PRO A 73 -9.96 0.29 -6.02
N ASN A 74 -11.29 0.30 -5.82
CA ASN A 74 -12.08 1.52 -5.75
C ASN A 74 -12.32 2.04 -4.32
N VAL A 75 -11.84 1.33 -3.29
CA VAL A 75 -12.01 1.75 -1.90
C VAL A 75 -11.25 3.06 -1.65
N LYS A 76 -11.99 4.07 -1.17
CA LYS A 76 -11.50 5.40 -0.79
C LYS A 76 -11.40 5.58 0.72
N SER A 77 -12.24 4.87 1.47
CA SER A 77 -12.27 4.97 2.93
C SER A 77 -12.44 3.59 3.59
N VAL A 78 -11.80 3.42 4.74
CA VAL A 78 -11.93 2.24 5.60
C VAL A 78 -12.31 2.70 6.99
N ASP A 79 -13.49 2.28 7.42
CA ASP A 79 -14.13 2.79 8.62
C ASP A 79 -13.66 2.09 9.92
N PHE A 80 -14.20 2.51 11.06
CA PHE A 80 -13.80 2.07 12.39
C PHE A 80 -13.74 0.54 12.48
N SER A 81 -12.57 0.03 12.88
CA SER A 81 -12.30 -1.39 13.08
C SER A 81 -12.67 -2.32 11.91
N ALA A 82 -12.83 -1.80 10.69
CA ALA A 82 -13.33 -2.55 9.54
C ALA A 82 -12.55 -3.84 9.24
N PHE A 83 -11.22 -3.85 9.43
CA PHE A 83 -10.36 -5.03 9.31
C PHE A 83 -9.58 -5.32 10.60
N ASN A 84 -10.12 -4.94 11.76
CA ASN A 84 -9.47 -5.23 13.03
C ASN A 84 -9.35 -6.76 13.20
N ASN A 85 -8.12 -7.25 13.42
CA ASN A 85 -7.82 -8.68 13.61
C ASN A 85 -8.28 -9.59 12.44
N ALA A 86 -8.33 -9.07 11.21
CA ALA A 86 -8.78 -9.82 10.02
C ALA A 86 -7.76 -10.84 9.48
N LYS A 87 -6.51 -10.84 9.96
CA LYS A 87 -5.38 -11.65 9.48
C LYS A 87 -4.78 -11.21 8.14
N LEU A 88 -5.03 -9.97 7.72
CA LEU A 88 -4.54 -9.45 6.45
C LEU A 88 -3.02 -9.48 6.36
N ILE A 89 -2.54 -9.98 5.23
CA ILE A 89 -1.13 -9.99 4.82
C ILE A 89 -0.93 -9.04 3.63
N SER A 90 -1.93 -8.93 2.76
CA SER A 90 -1.93 -8.10 1.56
C SER A 90 -3.27 -7.38 1.38
N LEU A 91 -3.22 -6.18 0.80
CA LEU A 91 -4.40 -5.42 0.39
C LEU A 91 -4.10 -4.64 -0.89
N HIS A 92 -5.14 -4.35 -1.66
CA HIS A 92 -5.04 -3.54 -2.86
C HIS A 92 -6.06 -2.39 -2.85
N PHE A 93 -5.65 -1.25 -2.26
CA PHE A 93 -6.45 -0.02 -2.15
C PHE A 93 -5.69 1.20 -2.74
N PRO A 94 -5.51 1.28 -4.07
CA PRO A 94 -4.73 2.33 -4.71
C PRO A 94 -5.36 3.73 -4.58
N LEU A 95 -6.68 3.82 -4.35
CA LEU A 95 -7.42 5.07 -4.21
C LEU A 95 -7.72 5.46 -2.76
N LEU A 96 -7.19 4.73 -1.78
CA LEU A 96 -7.47 4.96 -0.36
C LEU A 96 -6.98 6.34 0.09
N THR A 97 -7.88 7.17 0.62
CA THR A 97 -7.57 8.51 1.14
C THR A 97 -7.75 8.63 2.65
N THR A 98 -8.61 7.79 3.25
CA THR A 98 -9.02 7.90 4.66
C THR A 98 -9.02 6.55 5.37
N ILE A 99 -8.50 6.51 6.60
CA ILE A 99 -8.52 5.34 7.49
C ILE A 99 -8.99 5.76 8.89
N ASN A 100 -10.00 5.09 9.44
CA ASN A 100 -10.55 5.39 10.76
C ASN A 100 -9.91 4.52 11.87
N ALA A 101 -10.32 4.78 13.12
CA ALA A 101 -9.68 4.22 14.30
C ALA A 101 -9.67 2.68 14.27
N SER A 102 -8.53 2.10 14.63
CA SER A 102 -8.30 0.64 14.68
C SER A 102 -8.62 -0.15 13.40
N ALA A 103 -8.84 0.52 12.26
CA ALA A 103 -9.27 -0.10 11.01
C ALA A 103 -8.40 -1.29 10.58
N PHE A 104 -7.08 -1.23 10.82
CA PHE A 104 -6.12 -2.28 10.47
C PHE A 104 -5.35 -2.82 11.67
N ALA A 105 -5.83 -2.62 12.89
CA ALA A 105 -5.17 -3.15 14.08
C ALA A 105 -5.10 -4.69 14.04
N PHE A 106 -4.05 -5.28 14.63
CA PHE A 106 -3.85 -6.73 14.78
C PHE A 106 -3.75 -7.52 13.47
N ASN A 107 -3.21 -6.93 12.41
CA ASN A 107 -2.98 -7.62 11.13
C ASN A 107 -1.52 -8.08 10.93
N ASN A 108 -1.27 -8.82 9.86
CA ASN A 108 -0.04 -9.55 9.60
C ASN A 108 0.78 -8.97 8.43
N PHE A 109 0.53 -7.73 8.04
CA PHE A 109 1.26 -7.05 6.97
C PHE A 109 2.77 -7.10 7.20
N THR A 110 3.53 -7.29 6.13
CA THR A 110 4.99 -7.11 6.15
C THR A 110 5.38 -5.71 5.66
N GLN A 111 4.66 -5.20 4.67
CA GLN A 111 4.86 -3.86 4.10
C GLN A 111 3.52 -3.26 3.71
N ILE A 112 3.40 -1.93 3.85
CA ILE A 112 2.24 -1.16 3.41
C ILE A 112 2.72 0.07 2.65
N CYS A 113 2.11 0.32 1.50
CA CYS A 113 2.31 1.52 0.70
C CYS A 113 0.94 2.09 0.29
N PHE A 114 0.64 3.31 0.73
CA PHE A 114 -0.55 4.04 0.33
C PHE A 114 -0.18 5.38 -0.30
N ASP A 115 -0.22 5.43 -1.63
CA ASP A 115 0.23 6.61 -2.39
C ASP A 115 -0.73 7.81 -2.28
N ASN A 116 -2.00 7.54 -1.96
CA ASN A 116 -3.07 8.54 -1.89
C ASN A 116 -3.65 8.75 -0.49
N LEU A 117 -3.12 8.08 0.54
CA LEU A 117 -3.58 8.25 1.91
C LEU A 117 -3.24 9.66 2.41
N ILE A 118 -4.26 10.42 2.78
CA ILE A 118 -4.15 11.81 3.24
C ILE A 118 -4.42 11.90 4.74
N GLN A 119 -5.42 11.18 5.23
CA GLN A 119 -5.94 11.34 6.58
C GLN A 119 -6.12 10.01 7.30
N MET A 120 -5.73 9.98 8.56
CA MET A 120 -6.18 8.98 9.51
C MET A 120 -7.00 9.66 10.60
N GLN A 121 -8.11 9.07 11.01
CA GLN A 121 -8.98 9.58 12.05
C GLN A 121 -9.01 8.63 13.26
N GLY A 122 -9.03 9.20 14.47
CA GLY A 122 -8.93 8.46 15.72
C GLY A 122 -7.56 7.80 15.93
N GLU A 123 -7.52 6.70 16.66
CA GLU A 123 -6.26 6.10 17.15
C GLU A 123 -6.02 4.67 16.66
N SER A 124 -4.81 4.16 16.87
CA SER A 124 -4.48 2.72 16.77
C SER A 124 -4.66 2.07 15.39
N GLN A 125 -4.59 2.81 14.29
CA GLN A 125 -4.91 2.30 12.93
C GLN A 125 -4.13 1.03 12.56
N PHE A 126 -2.83 0.94 12.90
CA PHE A 126 -1.97 -0.23 12.65
C PHE A 126 -1.41 -0.82 13.95
N LYS A 127 -2.13 -0.65 15.07
CA LYS A 127 -1.69 -1.17 16.38
C LYS A 127 -1.50 -2.69 16.30
N GLN A 128 -0.41 -3.18 16.87
CA GLN A 128 -0.07 -4.60 16.91
C GLN A 128 0.02 -5.29 15.53
N CYS A 129 0.35 -4.54 14.47
CA CYS A 129 0.82 -5.13 13.22
C CYS A 129 2.26 -5.63 13.39
N GLN A 130 2.44 -6.73 14.13
CA GLN A 130 3.74 -7.17 14.65
C GLN A 130 4.76 -7.53 13.56
N ASN A 131 4.28 -7.93 12.38
CA ASN A 131 5.12 -8.26 11.22
C ASN A 131 5.47 -7.06 10.33
N LEU A 132 4.84 -5.90 10.55
CA LEU A 132 5.01 -4.74 9.70
C LEU A 132 6.44 -4.22 9.82
N ALA A 133 7.19 -4.28 8.72
CA ALA A 133 8.57 -3.82 8.63
C ALA A 133 8.69 -2.45 7.97
N ARG A 134 7.80 -2.13 7.03
CA ARG A 134 7.82 -0.87 6.27
C ARG A 134 6.42 -0.30 6.10
N PHE A 135 6.26 0.98 6.41
CA PHE A 135 5.07 1.77 6.10
C PHE A 135 5.45 2.98 5.25
N THR A 136 4.69 3.27 4.20
CA THR A 136 4.90 4.44 3.34
C THR A 136 3.56 5.08 2.98
N ALA A 137 3.41 6.37 3.29
CA ALA A 137 2.27 7.19 2.90
C ALA A 137 2.72 8.65 2.76
N LYS A 138 3.24 9.01 1.59
CA LYS A 138 3.94 10.29 1.38
C LYS A 138 3.04 11.53 1.46
N LYS A 139 1.72 11.35 1.34
CA LYS A 139 0.71 12.42 1.42
C LYS A 139 0.03 12.53 2.79
N LEU A 140 0.36 11.64 3.73
CA LEU A 140 -0.31 11.56 5.03
C LEU A 140 0.02 12.80 5.89
N ASN A 141 -1.01 13.39 6.51
CA ASN A 141 -0.88 14.60 7.32
C ASN A 141 -0.52 14.36 8.79
N CYS A 142 -0.91 13.21 9.36
CA CYS A 142 -0.65 12.91 10.76
C CYS A 142 -0.49 11.41 10.99
N VAL A 143 0.45 11.01 11.85
CA VAL A 143 0.52 9.69 12.45
C VAL A 143 -0.07 9.78 13.86
N ASN A 144 -1.28 9.27 14.03
CA ASN A 144 -2.06 9.46 15.24
C ASN A 144 -1.54 8.64 16.45
N SER A 145 -2.10 8.93 17.62
CA SER A 145 -1.82 8.20 18.86
C SER A 145 -1.95 6.69 18.68
N GLN A 146 -0.99 5.95 19.23
CA GLN A 146 -0.89 4.49 19.16
C GLN A 146 -0.90 3.86 17.75
N CYS A 147 -0.79 4.65 16.67
CA CYS A 147 -0.93 4.17 15.29
C CYS A 147 -0.06 2.94 14.99
N PHE A 148 1.19 2.96 15.43
CA PHE A 148 2.15 1.86 15.30
C PHE A 148 2.56 1.30 16.67
N SER A 149 1.65 1.31 17.65
CA SER A 149 1.92 0.71 18.97
C SER A 149 2.19 -0.79 18.83
N LYS A 150 3.23 -1.30 19.49
CA LYS A 150 3.64 -2.71 19.49
C LYS A 150 3.90 -3.30 18.09
N CYS A 151 4.35 -2.49 17.14
CA CYS A 151 4.83 -2.94 15.82
C CYS A 151 6.32 -3.30 15.91
N PHE A 152 6.62 -4.47 16.48
CA PHE A 152 7.98 -4.82 16.89
C PHE A 152 8.98 -4.97 15.75
N LYS A 153 8.53 -5.32 14.52
CA LYS A 153 9.41 -5.43 13.35
C LYS A 153 9.53 -4.14 12.53
N LEU A 154 8.85 -3.05 12.94
CA LEU A 154 8.79 -1.82 12.15
C LEU A 154 10.14 -1.12 12.13
N LYS A 155 10.77 -1.09 10.95
CA LYS A 155 12.09 -0.49 10.70
C LYS A 155 12.00 0.82 9.95
N ILE A 156 11.04 0.96 9.03
CA ILE A 156 10.98 2.08 8.10
C ILE A 156 9.56 2.69 8.09
N VAL A 157 9.48 4.00 8.32
CA VAL A 157 8.25 4.80 8.18
C VAL A 157 8.54 6.03 7.33
N LEU A 158 7.86 6.14 6.19
CA LEU A 158 8.05 7.23 5.23
C LEU A 158 6.76 8.03 5.06
N THR A 159 6.63 9.08 5.86
CA THR A 159 5.46 9.98 5.92
C THR A 159 5.95 11.43 6.03
N PRO A 160 6.72 11.95 5.06
CA PRO A 160 7.44 13.22 5.16
C PRO A 160 6.57 14.44 5.52
N LYS A 161 5.27 14.40 5.22
CA LYS A 161 4.32 15.46 5.55
C LYS A 161 3.64 15.29 6.91
N ALA A 162 3.81 14.15 7.57
CA ALA A 162 3.03 13.84 8.75
C ALA A 162 3.61 14.46 10.01
N VAL A 163 2.75 15.07 10.83
CA VAL A 163 3.04 15.34 12.24
C VAL A 163 2.87 14.05 13.02
N ILE A 164 3.74 13.79 14.00
CA ILE A 164 3.67 12.58 14.84
C ILE A 164 2.99 12.93 16.16
N SER A 165 1.91 12.22 16.48
CA SER A 165 1.23 12.36 17.77
C SER A 165 2.00 11.65 18.90
N SER A 166 1.75 12.08 20.13
CA SER A 166 2.24 11.37 21.32
C SER A 166 1.85 9.90 21.30
N ASN A 167 2.75 9.04 21.79
CA ASN A 167 2.57 7.58 21.84
C ASN A 167 2.34 6.87 20.49
N ALA A 168 2.49 7.53 19.34
CA ALA A 168 2.30 6.92 18.02
C ALA A 168 3.07 5.60 17.83
N PHE A 169 4.27 5.51 18.40
CA PHE A 169 5.18 4.36 18.30
C PHE A 169 5.38 3.63 19.62
N GLN A 170 4.39 3.66 20.53
CA GLN A 170 4.51 3.03 21.84
C GLN A 170 5.01 1.58 21.73
N PHE A 171 6.03 1.20 22.51
CA PHE A 171 6.65 -0.13 22.49
C PHE A 171 7.34 -0.57 21.18
N SER A 172 7.40 0.27 20.14
CA SER A 172 8.07 -0.02 18.87
C SER A 172 9.53 0.43 18.91
N ALA A 173 10.42 -0.51 19.22
CA ALA A 173 11.82 -0.25 19.56
C ALA A 173 12.78 -0.21 18.36
N ASN A 174 12.39 -0.81 17.23
CA ASN A 174 13.30 -1.17 16.13
C ASN A 174 13.24 -0.20 14.93
N LEU A 175 12.67 1.00 15.11
CA LEU A 175 12.56 1.98 14.03
C LEU A 175 13.94 2.58 13.69
N GLU A 176 14.40 2.32 12.47
CA GLU A 176 15.72 2.70 11.97
C GLU A 176 15.67 3.91 11.04
N ILE A 177 14.57 4.09 10.30
CA ILE A 177 14.35 5.17 9.34
C ILE A 177 12.96 5.77 9.57
N LEU A 178 12.90 7.06 9.89
CA LEU A 178 11.67 7.84 9.99
C LEU A 178 11.78 9.08 9.11
N SER A 179 10.79 9.31 8.26
CA SER A 179 10.59 10.60 7.60
C SER A 179 9.24 11.14 8.01
N ALA A 180 9.25 12.29 8.67
CA ALA A 180 8.11 13.00 9.23
C ALA A 180 8.46 14.48 9.42
N GLN A 181 7.48 15.31 9.78
CA GLN A 181 7.77 16.68 10.21
C GLN A 181 8.58 16.64 11.51
N LYS A 182 9.59 17.50 11.63
CA LYS A 182 10.44 17.62 12.83
C LYS A 182 9.68 18.37 13.92
N ILE A 183 8.80 17.65 14.61
CA ILE A 183 8.06 18.13 15.78
C ILE A 183 8.22 17.07 16.86
N ASP A 184 8.71 17.51 18.03
CA ASP A 184 8.89 16.62 19.16
C ASP A 184 7.54 16.08 19.63
N PHE A 185 7.55 14.80 20.01
CA PHE A 185 6.37 14.14 20.56
C PHE A 185 6.75 13.35 21.81
N SER A 186 5.80 13.26 22.74
CA SER A 186 6.03 12.60 24.02
C SER A 186 5.66 11.11 23.99
N CYS A 187 6.40 10.32 24.74
CA CYS A 187 6.03 8.94 25.04
C CYS A 187 6.64 8.51 26.38
N THR A 188 5.86 7.81 27.20
CA THR A 188 6.27 7.35 28.54
C THR A 188 6.51 5.84 28.62
N CYS A 189 6.50 5.13 27.49
CA CYS A 189 6.57 3.66 27.49
C CYS A 189 7.95 3.07 27.84
N LYS A 190 8.99 3.90 27.90
CA LYS A 190 10.40 3.53 28.18
C LYS A 190 11.03 2.51 27.19
N LYS A 191 10.29 2.06 26.17
CA LYS A 191 10.70 0.95 25.29
C LYS A 191 10.80 1.33 23.80
N CYS A 192 10.08 2.35 23.33
CA CYS A 192 10.11 2.72 21.91
C CYS A 192 11.43 3.42 21.53
N PHE A 193 11.68 3.55 20.23
CA PHE A 193 12.89 4.21 19.72
C PHE A 193 13.06 5.64 20.25
N ASN A 194 11.95 6.39 20.39
CA ASN A 194 11.97 7.74 20.94
C ASN A 194 12.34 7.74 22.44
N CYS A 195 11.68 6.92 23.27
CA CYS A 195 12.04 6.77 24.68
C CYS A 195 13.49 6.27 24.90
N LYS A 196 14.09 5.63 23.88
CA LYS A 196 15.50 5.19 23.89
C LYS A 196 16.47 6.25 23.34
N GLY A 197 16.00 7.49 23.13
CA GLY A 197 16.83 8.61 22.66
C GLY A 197 17.25 8.52 21.19
N LYS A 198 16.58 7.70 20.36
CA LYS A 198 16.97 7.48 18.95
C LYS A 198 16.25 8.39 17.95
N PHE A 199 15.36 9.29 18.39
CA PHE A 199 14.48 10.05 17.51
C PHE A 199 15.24 10.87 16.46
N GLU A 200 16.14 11.75 16.88
CA GLU A 200 16.92 12.62 15.99
C GLU A 200 17.74 11.83 14.96
N GLN A 201 18.44 10.77 15.39
CA GLN A 201 19.23 9.94 14.48
C GLN A 201 18.34 9.22 13.45
N THR A 202 17.20 8.68 13.88
CA THR A 202 16.26 7.98 13.01
C THR A 202 15.61 8.94 12.00
N LEU A 203 15.36 10.19 12.38
CA LEU A 203 14.86 11.25 11.49
C LEU A 203 15.91 11.66 10.44
N LEU A 204 17.16 11.92 10.86
CA LEU A 204 18.28 12.22 9.96
C LEU A 204 18.53 11.10 8.94
N ARG A 205 18.37 9.84 9.35
CA ARG A 205 18.44 8.68 8.43
C ARG A 205 17.32 8.72 7.39
N GLY A 206 16.11 9.11 7.77
CA GLY A 206 14.97 9.27 6.87
C GLY A 206 15.16 10.37 5.83
N GLU A 207 15.70 11.52 6.22
CA GLU A 207 16.02 12.61 5.29
C GLU A 207 17.04 12.15 4.23
N LYS A 208 18.16 11.54 4.68
CA LYS A 208 19.18 10.98 3.78
C LYS A 208 18.60 9.89 2.88
N PHE A 209 17.71 9.05 3.40
CA PHE A 209 17.05 8.00 2.63
C PHE A 209 16.20 8.57 1.50
N LEU A 210 15.37 9.60 1.76
CA LEU A 210 14.54 10.23 0.73
C LEU A 210 15.37 10.97 -0.33
N ILE A 211 16.47 11.63 0.06
CA ILE A 211 17.39 12.25 -0.89
C ILE A 211 17.96 11.20 -1.85
N ARG A 212 18.42 10.06 -1.31
CA ARG A 212 18.93 8.94 -2.12
C ARG A 212 17.85 8.33 -3.03
N GLU A 213 16.64 8.10 -2.53
CA GLU A 213 15.54 7.60 -3.35
C GLU A 213 15.22 8.56 -4.51
N ASN A 214 15.17 9.87 -4.25
CA ASN A 214 14.91 10.88 -5.27
C ASN A 214 16.03 10.96 -6.32
N HIS A 215 17.28 10.84 -5.90
CA HIS A 215 18.43 10.82 -6.80
C HIS A 215 18.39 9.59 -7.72
N ASN A 216 18.19 8.40 -7.14
CA ASN A 216 18.06 7.15 -7.89
C ASN A 216 16.88 7.20 -8.88
N TYR A 217 15.75 7.77 -8.46
CA TYR A 217 14.59 7.96 -9.34
C TYR A 217 14.92 8.85 -10.54
N LYS A 218 15.59 10.00 -10.32
CA LYS A 218 16.03 10.90 -11.41
C LYS A 218 17.00 10.20 -12.36
N GLN A 219 17.97 9.47 -11.83
CA GLN A 219 18.94 8.72 -12.63
C GLN A 219 18.25 7.66 -13.50
N ASN A 220 17.39 6.84 -12.92
CA ASN A 220 16.66 5.78 -13.64
C ASN A 220 15.75 6.37 -14.73
N LYS A 221 15.05 7.48 -14.45
CA LYS A 221 14.23 8.18 -15.45
C LYS A 221 15.07 8.69 -16.62
N ASN A 222 16.24 9.25 -16.36
CA ASN A 222 17.16 9.71 -17.40
C ASN A 222 17.68 8.55 -18.25
N GLN A 223 18.05 7.42 -17.64
CA GLN A 223 18.45 6.22 -18.38
C GLN A 223 17.33 5.71 -19.28
N GLN A 224 16.09 5.66 -18.79
CA GLN A 224 14.93 5.22 -19.57
C GLN A 224 14.65 6.16 -20.76
N LEU A 225 14.76 7.48 -20.56
CA LEU A 225 14.62 8.47 -21.63
C LEU A 225 15.72 8.32 -22.70
N ASN A 226 16.96 8.06 -22.30
CA ASN A 226 18.06 7.82 -23.22
C ASN A 226 17.84 6.55 -24.05
N LEU A 227 17.36 5.46 -23.43
CA LEU A 227 16.98 4.23 -24.14
C LEU A 227 15.85 4.46 -25.16
N LEU A 228 14.84 5.27 -24.79
CA LEU A 228 13.75 5.65 -25.69
C LEU A 228 14.25 6.46 -26.90
N LYS A 229 15.15 7.43 -26.66
CA LYS A 229 15.80 8.22 -27.73
C LYS A 229 16.59 7.31 -28.69
N TYR A 230 17.39 6.40 -28.14
CA TYR A 230 18.16 5.44 -28.93
C TYR A 230 17.25 4.53 -29.79
N LYS A 231 16.18 3.97 -29.21
CA LYS A 231 15.20 3.16 -29.96
C LYS A 231 14.54 3.94 -31.09
N LYS A 232 14.14 5.20 -30.85
CA LYS A 232 13.57 6.08 -31.88
C LYS A 232 14.57 6.34 -33.02
N GLN A 233 15.81 6.68 -32.70
CA GLN A 233 16.86 6.89 -33.71
C GLN A 233 17.10 5.63 -34.55
N LYS A 234 17.16 4.45 -33.92
CA LYS A 234 17.30 3.17 -34.62
C LYS A 234 16.12 2.91 -35.56
N GLN A 235 14.90 3.24 -35.16
CA GLN A 235 13.70 3.08 -35.99
C GLN A 235 13.70 4.06 -37.18
N ILE A 236 14.13 5.31 -36.97
CA ILE A 236 14.27 6.31 -38.04
C ILE A 236 15.32 5.85 -39.06
N ARG A 237 16.50 5.39 -38.59
CA ARG A 237 17.56 4.85 -39.47
C ARG A 237 17.05 3.67 -40.32
N LYS A 238 16.32 2.73 -39.72
CA LYS A 238 15.69 1.62 -40.46
C LYS A 238 14.73 2.11 -41.55
N LYS A 239 13.86 3.10 -41.25
CA LYS A 239 12.92 3.68 -42.22
C LYS A 239 13.62 4.41 -43.37
N LEU A 240 14.72 5.13 -43.09
CA LEU A 240 15.52 5.80 -44.11
C LEU A 240 16.21 4.80 -45.03
N CYS A 241 16.86 3.77 -44.48
CA CYS A 241 17.48 2.71 -45.29
C CYS A 241 16.45 2.03 -46.20
N SER A 242 15.26 1.66 -45.70
CA SER A 242 14.22 1.05 -46.54
C SER A 242 13.73 1.95 -47.69
N ARG A 243 13.75 3.28 -47.52
CA ARG A 243 13.36 4.23 -48.58
C ARG A 243 14.45 4.37 -49.66
N VAL A 244 15.72 4.38 -49.26
CA VAL A 244 16.85 4.44 -50.20
C VAL A 244 16.91 3.16 -51.05
N PHE A 245 16.69 1.99 -50.46
CA PHE A 245 16.60 0.72 -51.21
C PHE A 245 15.45 0.71 -52.23
N MET A 246 14.27 1.24 -51.89
CA MET A 246 13.16 1.36 -52.85
C MET A 246 13.43 2.36 -53.98
N SER A 247 14.26 3.39 -53.74
CA SER A 247 14.65 4.37 -54.77
C SER A 247 15.63 3.79 -55.77
N TRP A 248 16.55 2.91 -55.35
CA TRP A 248 17.56 2.31 -56.24
C TRP A 248 17.00 1.16 -57.09
N GLY A 249 15.96 0.47 -56.60
CA GLY A 249 15.24 -0.54 -57.39
C GLY A 249 14.46 0.03 -58.59
N LYS A 250 14.22 1.34 -58.64
CA LYS A 250 13.55 2.02 -59.77
C LYS A 250 14.50 2.61 -60.82
N VAL A 251 15.81 2.63 -60.57
CA VAL A 251 16.83 3.22 -61.48
C VAL A 251 17.55 2.13 -62.30
N LYS A 252 17.17 0.85 -62.14
CA LYS A 252 17.75 -0.30 -62.86
C LYS A 252 16.80 -0.97 -63.86
N ASN A 253 15.71 -0.32 -64.26
CA ASN A 253 14.87 -0.74 -65.39
C ASN A 253 14.93 0.30 -66.50
#